data_AF-A0A0Q4CVZ7-F1
#
_entry.id   AF-A0A0Q4CVZ7-F1
#
_cell.length_a   1.000
_cell.length_b   1.000
_cell.length_c   1.000
_cell.angle_alpha   90.00
_cell.angle_beta   90.00
_cell.angle_gamma   90.00
#
_symmetry.space_group_name_H-M   'P 1'
#
loop_
_entity.id
_entity.type
_entity.pdbx_description
1 polymer ?
#
loop_
_entity_poly.entity_id
_entity_poly.type
_entity_poly.pdbx_seq_one_letter_code
_entity_poly.pdbx_strand_id
1 'polypeptide(L)'
;MIRSTAVLLAGALLAACGTSTSPAPEATANETVDLRHLVETEVAGNGIERYPLEGVEIPTPSDGQSRYEVLRQRRTAAGTIIAILRQQRGDRFVYARTELDCERKLFHVVGVADTRAKVETNVAHDGPLRSTDGMPLRQELSRFICARASA
;
A
#
# COMPACT_ATOMS: atom_id res chain seq x y z
N MET A 1 -67.30 -4.00 -25.23
CA MET A 1 -67.98 -3.71 -23.94
C MET A 1 -68.00 -5.00 -23.13
N ILE A 2 -68.04 -4.91 -21.78
CA ILE A 2 -67.74 -5.94 -20.75
C ILE A 2 -66.24 -5.87 -20.39
N ARG A 3 -65.73 -5.16 -19.37
CA ARG A 3 -66.08 -4.91 -17.94
C ARG A 3 -65.95 -6.14 -17.02
N SER A 4 -65.07 -5.98 -16.02
CA SER A 4 -65.11 -6.55 -14.66
C SER A 4 -64.46 -7.94 -14.48
N THR A 5 -63.24 -8.05 -13.93
CA THR A 5 -62.78 -7.98 -12.50
C THR A 5 -62.67 -9.37 -11.87
N ALA A 6 -61.46 -9.74 -11.41
CA ALA A 6 -61.23 -10.30 -10.08
C ALA A 6 -59.71 -10.42 -9.84
N VAL A 7 -59.18 -9.44 -9.12
CA VAL A 7 -57.85 -9.48 -8.48
C VAL A 7 -57.99 -10.36 -7.25
N LEU A 8 -57.18 -11.41 -7.14
CA LEU A 8 -56.94 -12.14 -5.89
C LEU A 8 -55.53 -11.83 -5.42
N LEU A 9 -55.47 -11.08 -4.32
CA LEU A 9 -54.31 -10.91 -3.46
C LEU A 9 -53.93 -12.26 -2.85
N ALA A 10 -52.63 -12.57 -2.81
CA ALA A 10 -51.90 -12.91 -1.59
C ALA A 10 -50.52 -13.50 -1.95
N GLY A 11 -49.49 -12.71 -1.70
CA GLY A 11 -48.11 -13.16 -1.71
C GLY A 11 -47.32 -12.25 -0.79
N ALA A 12 -47.43 -12.51 0.51
CA ALA A 12 -46.73 -11.77 1.55
C ALA A 12 -45.21 -11.95 1.40
N LEU A 13 -44.56 -10.98 0.75
CA LEU A 13 -43.13 -10.77 0.84
C LEU A 13 -42.84 -10.06 2.16
N LEU A 14 -42.74 -10.82 3.25
CA LEU A 14 -42.04 -10.34 4.43
C LEU A 14 -40.55 -10.39 4.10
N ALA A 15 -40.05 -9.24 3.66
CA ALA A 15 -38.64 -8.93 3.62
C ALA A 15 -38.03 -9.27 4.98
N ALA A 16 -37.13 -10.24 5.00
CA ALA A 16 -36.20 -10.39 6.10
C ALA A 16 -35.43 -9.07 6.20
N CYS A 17 -35.70 -8.30 7.26
CA CYS A 17 -34.81 -7.26 7.74
C CYS A 17 -33.53 -7.96 8.20
N GLY A 18 -32.67 -8.31 7.24
CA GLY A 18 -31.27 -8.52 7.54
C GLY A 18 -30.76 -7.19 8.06
N THR A 19 -30.54 -7.10 9.37
CA THR A 19 -29.64 -6.12 9.95
C THR A 19 -28.30 -6.30 9.25
N SER A 20 -28.11 -5.52 8.19
CA SER A 20 -26.79 -5.24 7.66
C SER A 20 -26.07 -4.50 8.78
N THR A 21 -25.36 -5.24 9.62
CA THR A 21 -24.26 -4.67 10.38
C THR A 21 -23.33 -4.07 9.32
N SER A 22 -23.49 -2.77 9.08
CA SER A 22 -22.45 -1.98 8.44
C SER A 22 -21.17 -2.33 9.19
N PRO A 23 -20.09 -2.77 8.51
CA PRO A 23 -18.81 -2.85 9.18
C PRO A 23 -18.60 -1.49 9.84
N ALA A 24 -18.31 -1.51 11.14
CA ALA A 24 -18.02 -0.32 11.90
C ALA A 24 -17.05 0.54 11.07
N PRO A 25 -17.21 1.87 10.99
CA PRO A 25 -16.18 2.70 10.41
C PRO A 25 -14.96 2.52 11.29
N GLU A 26 -14.04 1.65 10.86
CA GLU A 26 -12.69 1.61 11.39
C GLU A 26 -12.16 3.03 11.32
N ALA A 27 -11.64 3.46 12.46
CA ALA A 27 -11.34 4.84 12.76
C ALA A 27 -10.70 5.53 11.56
N THR A 28 -11.30 6.65 11.16
CA THR A 28 -10.68 7.68 10.33
C THR A 28 -9.45 8.24 11.04
N ALA A 29 -8.38 7.46 11.06
CA ALA A 29 -7.05 7.99 11.23
C ALA A 29 -6.58 8.43 9.84
N ASN A 30 -6.18 9.68 9.70
CA ASN A 30 -5.31 10.09 8.60
C ASN A 30 -3.95 9.40 8.79
N GLU A 31 -3.92 8.07 8.64
CA GLU A 31 -2.78 7.20 8.87
C GLU A 31 -1.79 7.37 7.73
N THR A 32 -0.99 8.43 7.83
CA THR A 32 0.22 8.56 7.02
C THR A 32 1.12 7.38 7.37
N VAL A 33 1.52 6.61 6.36
CA VAL A 33 2.36 5.44 6.56
C VAL A 33 3.73 5.87 7.05
N ASP A 34 4.06 5.42 8.26
CA ASP A 34 5.37 5.63 8.86
C ASP A 34 6.37 4.55 8.40
N LEU A 35 7.13 4.91 7.36
CA LEU A 35 8.15 4.06 6.75
C LEU A 35 9.25 3.59 7.73
N ARG A 36 9.49 4.31 8.84
CA ARG A 36 10.55 3.94 9.80
C ARG A 36 10.11 2.78 10.69
N HIS A 37 8.81 2.74 11.00
CA HIS A 37 8.23 1.80 11.95
C HIS A 37 7.37 0.73 11.27
N LEU A 38 7.35 0.63 9.93
CA LEU A 38 6.55 -0.38 9.22
C LEU A 38 6.85 -1.82 9.69
N VAL A 39 8.12 -2.14 9.98
CA VAL A 39 8.55 -3.44 10.50
C VAL A 39 8.01 -3.76 11.91
N GLU A 40 7.53 -2.77 12.64
CA GLU A 40 6.96 -2.92 13.99
C GLU A 40 5.46 -3.22 13.96
N THR A 41 4.82 -3.06 12.80
CA THR A 41 3.38 -3.28 12.62
C THR A 41 3.02 -4.76 12.52
N GLU A 42 1.73 -5.06 12.69
CA GLU A 42 1.16 -6.42 12.49
C GLU A 42 1.28 -6.92 11.04
N VAL A 43 1.54 -6.01 10.09
CA VAL A 43 1.71 -6.32 8.67
C VAL A 43 3.08 -6.93 8.37
N ALA A 44 4.07 -6.77 9.26
CA ALA A 44 5.41 -7.28 9.01
C ALA A 44 5.51 -8.79 9.24
N GLY A 45 6.07 -9.50 8.25
CA GLY A 45 6.30 -10.94 8.29
C GLY A 45 7.41 -11.33 9.25
N ASN A 46 7.45 -12.62 9.61
CA ASN A 46 8.45 -13.21 10.50
C ASN A 46 9.46 -14.06 9.72
N GLY A 47 10.74 -13.68 9.80
CA GLY A 47 11.93 -14.55 9.81
C GLY A 47 12.26 -15.46 8.63
N ILE A 48 11.31 -15.80 7.76
CA ILE A 48 11.53 -16.76 6.67
C ILE A 48 10.90 -16.21 5.40
N GLU A 49 11.72 -15.49 4.63
CA GLU A 49 11.40 -15.19 3.25
C GLU A 49 11.43 -16.50 2.45
N ARG A 50 10.26 -16.97 2.00
CA ARG A 50 10.14 -18.26 1.28
C ARG A 50 10.91 -18.29 -0.03
N TYR A 51 11.27 -17.13 -0.59
CA TYR A 51 12.05 -16.96 -1.82
C TYR A 51 12.96 -15.73 -1.70
N PRO A 52 14.25 -15.87 -1.38
CA PRO A 52 15.17 -14.75 -1.30
C PRO A 52 15.31 -14.11 -2.68
N LEU A 53 14.78 -12.89 -2.82
CA LEU A 53 14.99 -12.08 -4.01
C LEU A 53 16.18 -11.17 -3.78
N GLU A 54 17.05 -11.09 -4.78
CA GLU A 54 18.17 -10.15 -4.77
C GLU A 54 17.63 -8.73 -4.98
N GLY A 55 17.46 -8.02 -3.88
CA GLY A 55 17.24 -6.58 -3.86
C GLY A 55 18.55 -5.83 -4.00
N VAL A 56 18.48 -4.59 -4.52
CA VAL A 56 19.62 -3.68 -4.45
C VAL A 56 19.47 -2.81 -3.21
N GLU A 57 20.47 -2.85 -2.33
CA GLU A 57 20.49 -2.07 -1.11
C GLU A 57 20.48 -0.56 -1.40
N ILE A 58 19.66 0.17 -0.64
CA ILE A 58 19.52 1.62 -0.71
C ILE A 58 20.24 2.23 0.50
N PRO A 59 21.27 3.07 0.29
CA PRO A 59 21.90 3.82 1.37
C PRO A 59 20.89 4.75 2.05
N THR A 60 20.64 4.53 3.34
CA THR A 60 19.63 5.24 4.14
C THR A 60 20.22 5.75 5.46
N PRO A 61 21.17 6.70 5.43
CA PRO A 61 21.86 7.18 6.63
C PRO A 61 20.93 7.80 7.68
N SER A 62 19.73 8.25 7.28
CA SER A 62 18.72 8.74 8.23
C SER A 62 18.07 7.66 9.09
N ASP A 63 18.16 6.38 8.70
CA ASP A 63 17.67 5.22 9.47
C ASP A 63 18.70 4.10 9.56
N GLY A 64 19.61 4.19 10.53
CA GLY A 64 20.64 3.18 10.77
C GLY A 64 20.15 1.88 11.42
N GLN A 65 18.85 1.74 11.71
CA GLN A 65 18.30 0.53 12.36
C GLN A 65 17.72 -0.46 11.36
N SER A 66 17.45 -0.02 10.13
CA SER A 66 16.76 -0.83 9.12
C SER A 66 17.57 -0.88 7.84
N ARG A 67 17.59 -2.04 7.18
CA ARG A 67 18.10 -2.18 5.82
C ARG A 67 16.96 -1.98 4.84
N TYR A 68 17.18 -1.14 3.84
CA TYR A 68 16.22 -0.89 2.77
C TYR A 68 16.77 -1.39 1.44
N GLU A 69 15.94 -2.07 0.67
CA GLU A 69 16.33 -2.60 -0.64
C GLU A 69 15.22 -2.35 -1.66
N VAL A 70 15.60 -2.02 -2.90
CA VAL A 70 14.66 -2.02 -4.03
C VAL A 70 14.70 -3.38 -4.72
N LEU A 71 13.54 -4.04 -4.79
CA LEU A 71 13.40 -5.36 -5.40
C LEU A 71 13.04 -5.26 -6.88
N ARG A 72 12.19 -4.28 -7.21
CA ARG A 72 11.68 -4.07 -8.55
C ARG A 72 11.27 -2.62 -8.71
N GLN A 73 11.43 -2.10 -9.92
CA GLN A 73 10.89 -0.80 -10.30
C GLN A 73 10.44 -0.81 -11.76
N ARG A 74 9.46 0.04 -12.08
CA ARG A 74 9.00 0.28 -13.46
C ARG A 74 8.50 1.71 -13.62
N ARG A 75 8.66 2.27 -14.81
CA ARG A 75 8.03 3.55 -15.18
C ARG A 75 6.59 3.31 -15.65
N THR A 76 5.66 4.16 -15.23
CA THR A 76 4.26 4.14 -15.67
C THR A 76 4.08 4.95 -16.95
N ALA A 77 2.93 4.78 -17.61
CA ALA A 77 2.57 5.63 -18.75
C ALA A 77 2.39 7.10 -18.38
N ALA A 78 2.12 7.39 -17.08
CA ALA A 78 1.99 8.74 -16.55
C ALA A 78 3.35 9.38 -16.19
N GLY A 79 4.48 8.68 -16.42
CA GLY A 79 5.82 9.19 -16.12
C GLY A 79 6.28 8.97 -14.68
N THR A 80 5.41 8.52 -13.78
CA THR A 80 5.78 8.14 -12.40
C THR A 80 6.53 6.81 -12.36
N ILE A 81 7.19 6.53 -11.23
CA ILE A 81 7.87 5.25 -10.98
C ILE A 81 7.10 4.49 -9.90
N ILE A 82 6.79 3.23 -10.19
CA ILE A 82 6.35 2.28 -9.18
C ILE A 82 7.55 1.43 -8.77
N ALA A 83 7.86 1.41 -7.48
CA ALA A 83 8.91 0.58 -6.89
C ALA A 83 8.34 -0.35 -5.82
N ILE A 84 8.96 -1.51 -5.65
CA ILE A 84 8.74 -2.40 -4.50
C ILE A 84 10.00 -2.36 -3.66
N LEU A 85 9.83 -1.92 -2.43
CA LEU A 85 10.85 -1.83 -1.40
C LEU A 85 10.69 -2.98 -0.41
N ARG A 86 11.82 -3.43 0.14
CA ARG A 86 11.88 -4.27 1.34
C ARG A 86 12.56 -3.46 2.43
N GLN A 87 11.91 -3.36 3.59
CA GLN A 87 12.54 -2.90 4.82
C GLN A 87 12.75 -4.12 5.72
N GLN A 88 13.96 -4.28 6.25
CA GLN A 88 14.30 -5.33 7.19
C GLN A 88 14.93 -4.75 8.44
N ARG A 89 14.51 -5.25 9.61
CA ARG A 89 15.13 -4.97 10.91
C ARG A 89 15.21 -6.28 11.71
N GLY A 90 16.43 -6.75 11.97
CA GLY A 90 16.63 -8.07 12.55
C GLY A 90 16.05 -9.18 11.67
N ASP A 91 15.17 -9.99 12.24
CA ASP A 91 14.41 -11.06 11.60
C ASP A 91 13.07 -10.62 11.01
N ARG A 92 12.67 -9.36 11.20
CA ARG A 92 11.41 -8.81 10.69
C ARG A 92 11.61 -8.12 9.36
N PHE A 93 10.67 -8.34 8.45
CA PHE A 93 10.66 -7.67 7.16
C PHE A 93 9.25 -7.26 6.73
N VAL A 94 9.19 -6.22 5.93
CA VAL A 94 7.96 -5.68 5.35
C VAL A 94 8.24 -5.21 3.94
N TYR A 95 7.27 -5.38 3.05
CA TYR A 95 7.34 -4.90 1.69
C TYR A 95 6.45 -3.68 1.56
N ALA A 96 6.95 -2.66 0.86
CA ALA A 96 6.19 -1.47 0.52
C ALA A 96 6.19 -1.28 -1.00
N ARG A 97 5.02 -1.13 -1.60
CA ARG A 97 4.87 -0.66 -2.98
C ARG A 97 4.73 0.85 -2.93
N THR A 98 5.57 1.56 -3.67
CA THR A 98 5.62 3.02 -3.65
C THR A 98 5.45 3.59 -5.04
N GLU A 99 4.80 4.74 -5.13
CA GLU A 99 4.73 5.58 -6.33
C GLU A 99 5.53 6.85 -6.11
N LEU A 100 6.31 7.24 -7.13
CA LEU A 100 7.19 8.39 -7.09
C LEU A 100 7.05 9.25 -8.35
N ASP A 101 7.06 10.56 -8.16
CA ASP A 101 7.27 11.54 -9.23
C ASP A 101 8.63 12.20 -9.01
N CYS A 102 9.61 11.84 -9.85
CA CYS A 102 10.99 12.27 -9.70
C CYS A 102 11.21 13.75 -9.99
N GLU A 103 10.44 14.31 -10.93
CA GLU A 103 10.57 15.73 -11.31
C GLU A 103 10.02 16.62 -10.20
N ARG A 104 8.90 16.20 -9.62
CA ARG A 104 8.19 16.96 -8.57
C ARG A 104 8.58 16.55 -7.14
N LYS A 105 9.52 15.61 -7.00
CA LYS A 105 9.99 15.05 -5.71
C LYS A 105 8.86 14.53 -4.82
N LEU A 106 7.87 13.90 -5.45
CA LEU A 106 6.71 13.36 -4.74
C LEU A 106 6.89 11.87 -4.46
N PHE A 107 6.38 11.42 -3.31
CA PHE A 107 6.44 10.04 -2.86
C PHE A 107 5.13 9.64 -2.18
N HIS A 108 4.69 8.43 -2.45
CA HIS A 108 3.51 7.83 -1.86
C HIS A 108 3.69 6.33 -1.66
N VAL A 109 3.24 5.80 -0.52
CA VAL A 109 3.15 4.35 -0.28
C VAL A 109 1.80 3.83 -0.75
N VAL A 110 1.80 3.12 -1.87
CA VAL A 110 0.61 2.54 -2.51
C VAL A 110 0.14 1.27 -1.81
N GLY A 111 1.02 0.51 -1.17
CA GLY A 111 0.67 -0.77 -0.54
C GLY A 111 1.74 -1.24 0.44
N VAL A 112 1.33 -1.97 1.47
CA VAL A 112 2.25 -2.55 2.47
C VAL A 112 1.81 -3.99 2.75
N ALA A 113 2.76 -4.93 2.79
CA ALA A 113 2.45 -6.33 3.08
C ALA A 113 3.63 -7.10 3.67
N ASP A 114 3.33 -8.26 4.28
CA ASP A 114 4.29 -9.25 4.76
C ASP A 114 5.01 -10.01 3.63
N THR A 115 4.52 -9.92 2.40
CA THR A 115 5.01 -10.70 1.26
C THR A 115 4.96 -9.87 -0.02
N ARG A 116 5.93 -10.10 -0.92
CA ARG A 116 5.96 -9.44 -2.24
C ARG A 116 4.66 -9.65 -3.03
N ALA A 117 4.14 -10.87 -3.08
CA ALA A 117 2.95 -11.15 -3.88
C ALA A 117 1.75 -10.31 -3.39
N LYS A 118 1.59 -10.17 -2.07
CA LYS A 118 0.51 -9.36 -1.50
C LYS A 118 0.73 -7.86 -1.68
N VAL A 119 1.98 -7.36 -1.64
CA VAL A 119 2.23 -5.91 -1.80
C VAL A 119 1.83 -5.38 -3.18
N GLU A 120 1.80 -6.26 -4.18
CA GLU A 120 1.37 -5.91 -5.55
C GLU A 120 -0.14 -5.71 -5.68
N THR A 121 -0.94 -6.25 -4.76
CA THR A 121 -2.41 -6.14 -4.79
C THR A 121 -2.97 -5.37 -3.60
N ASN A 122 -2.21 -5.23 -2.51
CA ASN A 122 -2.58 -4.47 -1.34
C ASN A 122 -2.58 -2.96 -1.63
N VAL A 123 -3.55 -2.26 -1.05
CA VAL A 123 -3.64 -0.80 -1.06
C VAL A 123 -3.43 -0.29 0.36
N ALA A 124 -2.42 0.56 0.55
CA ALA A 124 -2.16 1.25 1.80
C ALA A 124 -2.83 2.62 1.78
N HIS A 125 -3.32 3.07 2.92
CA HIS A 125 -3.99 4.37 3.06
C HIS A 125 -3.00 5.53 3.29
N ASP A 126 -1.89 5.61 2.54
CA ASP A 126 -0.88 6.69 2.68
C ASP A 126 -1.25 8.00 1.93
N GLY A 127 -2.53 8.24 1.62
CA GLY A 127 -3.01 9.46 0.95
C GLY A 127 -2.45 9.65 -0.48
N PRO A 128 -2.47 10.86 -1.05
CA PRO A 128 -1.92 11.10 -2.40
C PRO A 128 -0.38 11.22 -2.37
N LEU A 129 0.22 11.33 -3.57
CA LEU A 129 1.60 11.79 -3.76
C LEU A 129 1.87 13.10 -3.01
N ARG A 130 2.86 13.08 -2.11
CA ARG A 130 3.26 14.22 -1.26
C ARG A 130 4.74 14.53 -1.41
N SER A 131 5.10 15.80 -1.21
CA SER A 131 6.50 16.22 -1.25
C SER A 131 7.33 15.46 -0.21
N THR A 132 8.57 15.17 -0.59
CA THR A 132 9.58 14.56 0.30
C THR A 132 10.39 15.60 1.08
N ASP A 133 10.13 16.90 0.91
CA ASP A 133 10.84 17.96 1.60
C ASP A 133 10.72 17.82 3.14
N GLY A 134 11.85 17.90 3.84
CA GLY A 134 11.91 17.70 5.29
C GLY A 134 11.73 16.25 5.75
N MET A 135 11.68 15.28 4.84
CA MET A 135 11.53 13.85 5.14
C MET A 135 12.77 13.05 4.66
N PRO A 136 13.88 13.03 5.44
CA PRO A 136 15.17 12.50 5.00
C PRO A 136 15.10 11.09 4.40
N LEU A 137 14.43 10.16 5.08
CA LEU A 137 14.29 8.79 4.60
C LEU A 137 13.57 8.74 3.24
N ARG A 138 12.45 9.46 3.09
CA ARG A 138 11.71 9.49 1.82
C ARG A 138 12.57 10.11 0.71
N GLN A 139 13.37 11.12 1.01
CA GLN A 139 14.31 11.71 0.03
C GLN A 139 15.41 10.74 -0.38
N GLU A 140 15.99 10.01 0.57
CA GLU A 140 17.04 9.01 0.33
C GLU A 140 16.53 7.90 -0.59
N LEU A 141 15.39 7.31 -0.24
CA LEU A 141 14.70 6.29 -1.05
C LEU A 141 14.38 6.82 -2.44
N SER A 142 13.76 8.01 -2.54
CA SER A 142 13.36 8.58 -3.82
C SER A 142 14.54 8.87 -4.73
N ARG A 143 15.61 9.48 -4.17
CA ARG A 143 16.82 9.80 -4.93
C ARG A 143 17.43 8.55 -5.55
N PHE A 144 17.54 7.48 -4.77
CA PHE A 144 18.11 6.23 -5.26
C PHE A 144 17.27 5.60 -6.38
N ILE A 145 15.95 5.48 -6.17
CA ILE A 145 15.02 4.89 -7.15
C ILE A 145 15.03 5.72 -8.45
N CYS A 146 14.94 7.04 -8.35
CA CYS A 146 14.93 7.94 -9.50
C CYS A 146 16.23 7.91 -10.29
N ALA A 147 17.39 7.88 -9.61
CA ALA A 147 18.69 7.74 -10.26
C ALA A 147 18.79 6.42 -11.03
N ARG A 148 18.38 5.31 -10.39
CA ARG A 148 18.39 3.98 -10.99
C ARG A 148 17.44 3.86 -12.20
N ALA A 149 16.32 4.57 -12.19
CA ALA A 149 15.36 4.54 -13.30
C ALA A 149 15.73 5.44 -14.49
N SER A 150 16.82 6.19 -14.36
CA SER A 150 17.36 7.05 -15.40
C SER A 150 18.67 6.52 -16.00
N ALA A 151 19.21 5.44 -15.42
CA ALA A 151 20.36 4.69 -15.92
C ALA A 151 19.91 3.58 -16.88
#